data_AF-A0A6F7W782-F1
#
_entry.id   AF-A0A6F7W782-F1
#
_cell.length_a   1.000
_cell.length_b   1.000
_cell.length_c   1.000
_cell.angle_alpha   90.00
_cell.angle_beta   90.00
_cell.angle_gamma   90.00
#
_symmetry.space_group_name_H-M   'P 1'
#
loop_
_entity.id
_entity.type
_entity.pdbx_description
1 polymer ?
#
loop_
_entity_poly.entity_id
_entity_poly.type
_entity_poly.pdbx_seq_one_letter_code
_entity_poly.pdbx_strand_id
1 'polypeptide(L)'
;VASASRALHNGPRPAEAPEDARRRRRVDARIAGAVLVLQVVLALLNPDRNGHRPDTFGWALLVASAMVLIGRRHSPMLVTVMVVFMVGPYHAMDNVHIAVVPAGLLAVYTLAVIGPPLRSFLTVTAVISIMVSAMTLSGKPHAGLDMLRTSGWVLSVVVIGEAVRIHRKYIAAILERAERAERTREDEAARRVAEERLRIARDLHDLLAHSITLIGVQTSVAAHVLIADPERLDREAMAKSLDSIADTCRDARAELRATLQVLRGGAGGDADHADEED
;
A
#
# COMPACT_ATOMS: atom_id res chain seq x y z
N VAL A 1 7.84 0.36 -27.79
CA VAL A 1 6.73 0.76 -26.88
C VAL A 1 6.84 0.09 -25.50
N ALA A 2 7.20 -1.20 -25.39
CA ALA A 2 7.36 -1.88 -24.09
C ALA A 2 8.60 -1.46 -23.24
N SER A 3 9.59 -0.78 -23.83
CA SER A 3 10.79 -0.29 -23.11
C SER A 3 10.62 1.07 -22.45
N ALA A 4 9.63 1.88 -22.86
CA ALA A 4 9.42 3.23 -22.33
C ALA A 4 8.58 3.25 -21.04
N SER A 5 7.74 2.24 -20.80
CA SER A 5 6.89 2.14 -19.61
C SER A 5 7.65 1.76 -18.33
N ARG A 6 8.82 1.09 -18.44
CA ARG A 6 9.67 0.75 -17.28
C ARG A 6 10.45 1.93 -16.70
N ALA A 7 10.59 3.03 -17.43
CA ALA A 7 11.39 4.17 -16.99
C ALA A 7 10.62 5.11 -16.03
N LEU A 8 9.29 5.07 -16.02
CA LEU A 8 8.46 5.96 -15.19
C LEU A 8 8.20 5.44 -13.77
N HIS A 9 8.51 4.17 -13.48
CA HIS A 9 8.33 3.59 -12.15
C HIS A 9 9.61 3.61 -11.29
N ASN A 10 10.69 4.19 -11.79
CA ASN A 10 12.02 4.17 -11.14
C ASN A 10 12.57 5.59 -10.89
N GLY A 11 11.68 6.55 -10.62
CA GLY A 11 12.09 7.86 -10.12
C GLY A 11 12.84 7.71 -8.78
N PRO A 12 13.93 8.46 -8.53
CA PRO A 12 14.59 8.47 -7.23
C PRO A 12 13.55 8.81 -6.17
N ARG A 13 13.46 7.98 -5.12
CA ARG A 13 12.58 8.20 -3.97
C ARG A 13 12.71 9.66 -3.53
N PRO A 14 11.61 10.42 -3.36
CA PRO A 14 11.70 11.80 -2.92
C PRO A 14 12.56 11.85 -1.66
N ALA A 15 13.60 12.69 -1.69
CA ALA A 15 14.49 12.88 -0.56
C ALA A 15 13.64 13.14 0.68
N GLU A 16 13.70 12.23 1.66
CA GLU A 16 12.86 12.29 2.87
C GLU A 16 12.95 13.71 3.47
N ALA A 17 11.81 14.38 3.65
CA ALA A 17 11.78 15.72 4.21
C ALA A 17 12.57 15.73 5.54
N PRO A 18 13.43 16.72 5.80
CA PRO A 18 14.30 16.74 6.99
C PRO A 18 13.50 16.67 8.31
N GLU A 19 12.23 17.05 8.29
CA GLU A 19 11.30 16.94 9.41
C GLU A 19 10.96 15.49 9.79
N ASP A 20 10.77 14.61 8.80
CA ASP A 20 10.50 13.18 9.01
C ASP A 20 11.71 12.47 9.62
N ALA A 21 12.91 12.81 9.16
CA ALA A 21 14.15 12.28 9.71
C ALA A 21 14.35 12.70 11.18
N ARG A 22 14.05 13.97 11.51
CA ARG A 22 14.16 14.49 12.88
C ARG A 22 13.11 13.86 13.81
N ARG A 23 11.88 13.66 13.33
CA ARG A 23 10.81 12.95 14.08
C ARG A 23 11.18 11.50 14.36
N ARG A 24 11.70 10.78 13.36
CA ARG A 24 12.17 9.39 13.53
C ARG A 24 13.30 9.28 14.56
N ARG A 25 14.29 10.18 14.51
CA ARG A 25 15.38 10.24 15.51
C ARG A 25 14.88 10.50 16.92
N ARG A 26 13.88 11.38 17.10
CA ARG A 26 13.27 11.63 18.42
C ARG A 26 12.58 10.39 18.98
N VAL A 27 11.85 9.65 18.14
CA VAL A 27 11.20 8.40 18.55
C VAL A 27 12.24 7.34 18.91
N ASP A 28 13.30 7.19 18.11
CA ASP A 28 14.37 6.23 18.40
C ASP A 28 15.15 6.60 19.67
N ALA A 29 15.37 7.90 19.95
CA ALA A 29 15.98 8.37 21.19
C ALA A 29 15.09 8.08 22.42
N ARG A 30 13.77 8.25 22.32
CA ARG A 30 12.83 7.89 23.39
C ARG A 30 12.84 6.39 23.67
N ILE A 31 12.89 5.57 22.62
CA ILE A 31 12.96 4.12 22.75
C ILE A 31 14.30 3.69 23.37
N ALA A 32 15.41 4.28 22.94
CA ALA A 32 16.73 4.05 23.54
C ALA A 32 16.75 4.45 25.02
N GLY A 33 16.14 5.59 25.38
CA GLY A 33 15.98 6.02 26.76
C GLY A 33 15.14 5.08 27.61
N ALA A 34 14.00 4.61 27.08
CA ALA A 34 13.15 3.62 27.76
C ALA A 34 13.87 2.28 27.97
N VAL A 35 14.64 1.83 26.98
CA VAL A 35 15.51 0.65 27.12
C VAL A 35 16.54 0.87 28.22
N LEU A 36 17.25 2.00 28.23
CA LEU A 36 18.24 2.31 29.25
C LEU A 36 17.63 2.29 30.66
N VAL A 37 16.48 2.93 30.85
CA VAL A 37 15.76 2.91 32.14
C VAL A 37 15.42 1.48 32.55
N LEU A 38 14.91 0.66 31.63
CA LEU A 38 14.62 -0.74 31.90
C LEU A 38 15.89 -1.54 32.28
N GLN A 39 17.00 -1.32 31.57
CA GLN A 39 18.29 -1.96 31.89
C GLN A 39 18.79 -1.57 33.29
N VAL A 40 18.70 -0.28 33.64
CA VAL A 40 19.07 0.26 34.96
C VAL A 40 18.22 -0.38 36.06
N VAL A 41 16.90 -0.44 35.87
CA VAL A 41 15.96 -1.06 36.81
C VAL A 41 16.27 -2.55 36.99
N LEU A 42 16.49 -3.28 35.90
CA LEU A 42 16.81 -4.71 35.95
C LEU A 42 18.16 -4.97 36.63
N ALA A 43 19.16 -4.12 36.41
CA ALA A 43 20.46 -4.20 37.07
C ALA A 43 20.38 -3.91 38.58
N LEU A 44 19.49 -3.01 39.02
CA LEU A 44 19.32 -2.66 40.44
C LEU A 44 18.46 -3.67 41.21
N LEU A 45 17.46 -4.27 40.56
CA LEU A 45 16.53 -5.21 41.18
C LEU A 45 17.05 -6.66 41.24
N ASN A 46 18.06 -6.99 40.44
CA ASN A 46 18.64 -8.33 40.37
C ASN A 46 20.13 -8.27 40.68
N PRO A 47 20.54 -8.03 41.95
CA PRO A 47 21.96 -8.09 42.31
C PRO A 47 22.53 -9.47 41.96
N ASP A 48 23.79 -9.50 41.53
CA ASP A 48 24.42 -10.74 41.08
C ASP A 48 24.54 -11.77 42.23
N ARG A 49 24.93 -13.02 41.95
CA ARG A 49 24.97 -14.13 42.93
C ARG A 49 25.74 -13.79 44.23
N ASN A 50 26.64 -12.82 44.17
CA ASN A 50 27.45 -12.35 45.30
C ASN A 50 26.95 -11.01 45.92
N GLY A 51 25.78 -10.48 45.53
CA GLY A 51 25.22 -9.22 46.04
C GLY A 51 25.85 -7.95 45.47
N HIS A 52 26.78 -8.07 44.51
CA HIS A 52 27.50 -6.93 43.93
C HIS A 52 26.66 -6.24 42.84
N ARG A 53 26.71 -4.90 42.83
CA ARG A 53 26.17 -4.08 41.75
C ARG A 53 27.17 -4.04 40.59
N PRO A 54 26.73 -3.76 39.35
CA PRO A 54 27.65 -3.63 38.22
C PRO A 54 28.74 -2.61 38.52
N ASP A 55 29.99 -2.95 38.22
CA ASP A 55 31.12 -2.03 38.32
C ASP A 55 30.93 -0.82 37.39
N THR A 56 31.71 0.25 37.59
CA THR A 56 31.68 1.47 36.74
C THR A 56 31.77 1.14 35.24
N PHE A 57 32.54 0.10 34.88
CA PHE A 57 32.66 -0.39 33.52
C PHE A 57 31.39 -1.11 33.01
N GLY A 58 30.68 -1.85 33.87
CA GLY A 58 29.40 -2.49 33.56
C GLY A 58 28.30 -1.45 33.29
N TRP A 59 28.26 -0.38 34.06
CA TRP A 59 27.36 0.75 33.79
C TRP A 59 27.67 1.45 32.46
N ALA A 60 28.96 1.66 32.16
CA ALA A 60 29.38 2.25 30.89
C ALA A 60 28.93 1.39 29.69
N LEU A 61 29.03 0.06 29.80
CA LEU A 61 28.58 -0.88 28.78
C LEU A 61 27.06 -0.84 28.57
N LEU A 62 26.26 -0.74 29.63
CA LEU A 62 24.80 -0.62 29.52
C LEU A 62 24.40 0.67 28.80
N VAL A 63 24.96 1.80 29.21
CA VAL A 63 24.72 3.10 28.56
C VAL A 63 25.15 3.08 27.10
N ALA A 64 26.33 2.53 26.80
CA ALA A 64 26.82 2.40 25.42
C ALA A 64 25.89 1.54 24.57
N SER A 65 25.40 0.40 25.09
CA SER A 65 24.48 -0.49 24.39
C SER A 65 23.16 0.21 24.03
N ALA A 66 22.62 1.05 24.92
CA ALA A 66 21.41 1.82 24.68
C ALA A 66 21.63 2.95 23.67
N MET A 67 22.77 3.64 23.74
CA MET A 67 23.11 4.75 22.83
C MET A 67 23.26 4.28 21.38
N VAL A 68 23.84 3.10 21.16
CA VAL A 68 24.00 2.50 19.82
C VAL A 68 22.63 2.26 19.15
N LEU A 69 21.56 2.04 19.91
CA LEU A 69 20.19 1.82 19.38
C LEU A 69 19.62 3.06 18.69
N ILE A 70 20.14 4.26 18.94
CA ILE A 70 19.73 5.50 18.24
C ILE A 70 20.04 5.38 16.74
N GLY A 71 21.09 4.64 16.37
CA GLY A 71 21.51 4.40 14.98
C GLY A 71 20.81 3.23 14.28
N ARG A 72 19.87 2.53 14.95
CA ARG A 72 19.34 1.22 14.52
C ARG A 72 18.67 1.21 13.15
N ARG A 73 18.12 2.36 12.70
CA ARG A 73 17.42 2.48 11.42
C ARG A 73 18.35 2.76 10.24
N HIS A 74 19.51 3.37 10.47
CA HIS A 74 20.48 3.66 9.41
C HIS A 74 21.40 2.48 9.12
N SER A 75 21.80 1.73 10.14
CA SER A 75 22.73 0.61 9.99
C SER A 75 22.42 -0.50 11.00
N PRO A 76 21.34 -1.27 10.80
CA PRO A 76 20.91 -2.30 11.75
C PRO A 76 21.97 -3.39 11.97
N MET A 77 22.79 -3.67 10.94
CA MET A 77 23.88 -4.65 11.03
C MET A 77 25.00 -4.16 11.95
N LEU A 78 25.48 -2.91 11.77
CA LEU A 78 26.51 -2.32 12.62
C LEU A 78 26.03 -2.22 14.08
N VAL A 79 24.78 -1.81 14.29
CA VAL A 79 24.18 -1.71 15.62
C VAL A 79 24.14 -3.08 16.31
N THR A 80 23.75 -4.13 15.61
CA THR A 80 23.71 -5.49 16.18
C THR A 80 25.12 -5.96 16.54
N VAL A 81 26.10 -5.78 15.65
CA VAL A 81 27.50 -6.14 15.92
C VAL A 81 28.06 -5.39 17.12
N MET A 82 27.79 -4.08 17.22
CA MET A 82 28.24 -3.25 18.35
C MET A 82 27.58 -3.66 19.66
N VAL A 83 26.26 -3.92 19.68
CA VAL A 83 25.58 -4.41 20.89
C VAL A 83 26.16 -5.75 21.33
N VAL A 84 26.41 -6.68 20.39
CA VAL A 84 27.04 -7.97 20.69
C VAL A 84 28.45 -7.81 21.25
N PHE A 85 29.24 -6.92 20.66
CA PHE A 85 30.59 -6.63 21.14
C PHE A 85 30.59 -6.05 22.56
N MET A 86 29.55 -5.31 22.96
CA MET A 86 29.39 -4.81 24.33
C MET A 86 28.84 -5.88 25.29
N VAL A 87 28.02 -6.82 24.80
CA VAL A 87 27.45 -7.91 25.60
C VAL A 87 28.51 -8.94 26.02
N GLY A 88 29.49 -9.23 25.16
CA GLY A 88 30.55 -10.21 25.43
C GLY A 88 31.37 -9.91 26.70
N PRO A 89 32.01 -8.73 26.82
CA PRO A 89 32.74 -8.31 28.02
C PRO A 89 31.84 -8.20 29.26
N TYR A 90 30.59 -7.76 29.08
CA TYR A 90 29.61 -7.66 30.18
C TYR A 90 29.37 -9.02 30.85
N HIS A 91 29.23 -10.08 30.05
CA HIS A 91 29.08 -11.46 30.56
C HIS A 91 30.40 -12.07 31.06
N ALA A 92 31.54 -11.73 30.48
CA ALA A 92 32.84 -12.21 30.96
C ALA A 92 33.15 -11.72 32.39
N MET A 93 32.55 -10.61 32.79
CA MET A 93 32.69 -10.01 34.13
C MET A 93 31.63 -10.51 35.14
N ASP A 94 30.87 -11.57 34.82
CA ASP A 94 29.79 -12.12 35.67
C ASP A 94 28.69 -11.10 36.05
N ASN A 95 28.48 -10.04 35.25
CA ASN A 95 27.42 -9.09 35.53
C ASN A 95 26.02 -9.68 35.25
N VAL A 96 25.01 -9.08 35.91
CA VAL A 96 23.59 -9.46 35.87
C VAL A 96 23.09 -9.65 34.44
N HIS A 97 22.88 -10.91 34.03
CA HIS A 97 22.53 -11.27 32.65
C HIS A 97 21.25 -10.58 32.15
N ILE A 98 20.24 -10.42 33.01
CA ILE A 98 18.92 -9.91 32.66
C ILE A 98 18.98 -8.43 32.23
N ALA A 99 19.96 -7.66 32.72
CA ALA A 99 20.03 -6.22 32.44
C ALA A 99 20.42 -5.90 30.99
N VAL A 100 21.16 -6.76 30.29
CA VAL A 100 21.59 -6.48 28.90
C VAL A 100 20.60 -6.99 27.84
N VAL A 101 19.68 -7.89 28.23
CA VAL A 101 18.69 -8.54 27.37
C VAL A 101 17.85 -7.56 26.54
N PRO A 102 17.30 -6.45 27.10
CA PRO A 102 16.43 -5.54 26.36
C PRO A 102 17.12 -4.87 25.14
N ALA A 103 18.41 -4.52 25.25
CA ALA A 103 19.15 -3.93 24.13
C ALA A 103 19.44 -4.96 23.03
N GLY A 104 19.82 -6.18 23.41
CA GLY A 104 20.02 -7.29 22.46
C GLY A 104 18.72 -7.65 21.73
N LEU A 105 17.62 -7.75 22.48
CA LEU A 105 16.27 -7.98 21.96
C LEU A 105 15.89 -6.95 20.88
N LEU A 106 16.06 -5.67 21.19
CA LEU A 106 15.69 -4.60 20.28
C LEU A 106 16.60 -4.54 19.04
N ALA A 107 17.90 -4.82 19.19
CA ALA A 107 18.84 -4.87 18.08
C ALA A 107 18.52 -6.00 17.10
N VAL A 108 18.33 -7.23 17.62
CA VAL A 108 17.95 -8.41 16.81
C VAL A 108 16.59 -8.22 16.15
N TYR A 109 15.59 -7.71 16.89
CA TYR A 109 14.29 -7.39 16.33
C TYR A 109 14.41 -6.39 15.17
N THR A 110 15.20 -5.34 15.34
CA THR A 110 15.38 -4.32 14.29
C THR A 110 16.08 -4.91 13.06
N LEU A 111 17.09 -5.76 13.25
CA LEU A 111 17.74 -6.48 12.16
C LEU A 111 16.79 -7.45 11.45
N ALA A 112 15.98 -8.18 12.20
CA ALA A 112 14.98 -9.11 11.67
C ALA A 112 13.82 -8.41 10.95
N VAL A 113 13.54 -7.13 11.24
CA VAL A 113 12.49 -6.37 10.53
C VAL A 113 13.05 -5.64 9.30
N ILE A 114 14.26 -5.07 9.40
CA ILE A 114 14.81 -4.16 8.38
C ILE A 114 15.88 -4.83 7.50
N GLY A 115 16.64 -5.79 8.02
CA GLY A 115 17.82 -6.37 7.35
C GLY A 115 17.51 -7.46 6.30
N PRO A 116 18.42 -7.76 5.36
CA PRO A 116 18.22 -8.86 4.42
C PRO A 116 18.12 -10.23 5.13
N PRO A 117 17.23 -11.15 4.70
CA PRO A 117 16.84 -12.35 5.47
C PRO A 117 18.02 -13.30 5.71
N LEU A 118 18.79 -13.61 4.65
CA LEU A 118 19.93 -14.51 4.74
C LEU A 118 21.03 -13.95 5.66
N ARG A 119 21.32 -12.65 5.56
CA ARG A 119 22.32 -12.01 6.43
C ARG A 119 21.84 -11.89 7.88
N SER A 120 20.54 -11.70 8.11
CA SER A 120 19.97 -11.65 9.46
C SER A 120 20.08 -13.01 10.15
N PHE A 121 19.79 -14.10 9.43
CA PHE A 121 19.96 -15.45 9.94
C PHE A 121 21.44 -15.78 10.21
N LEU A 122 22.33 -15.51 9.24
CA LEU A 122 23.77 -15.75 9.39
C LEU A 122 24.38 -14.94 10.53
N THR A 123 24.01 -13.67 10.70
CA THR A 123 24.54 -12.82 11.78
C THR A 123 24.06 -13.29 13.15
N VAL A 124 22.78 -13.61 13.31
CA VAL A 124 22.27 -14.10 14.61
C VAL A 124 22.91 -15.45 14.95
N THR A 125 22.99 -16.38 14.00
CA THR A 125 23.63 -17.69 14.21
C THR A 125 25.12 -17.55 14.52
N ALA A 126 25.86 -16.73 13.76
CA ALA A 126 27.28 -16.49 14.01
C ALA A 126 27.53 -15.85 15.37
N VAL A 127 26.70 -14.89 15.78
CA VAL A 127 26.77 -14.22 17.08
C VAL A 127 26.56 -15.19 18.23
N ILE A 128 25.52 -16.03 18.15
CA ILE A 128 25.25 -17.05 19.18
C ILE A 128 26.43 -18.02 19.27
N SER A 129 26.93 -18.50 18.12
CA SER A 129 28.08 -19.42 18.08
C SER A 129 29.35 -18.80 18.67
N ILE A 130 29.69 -17.55 18.31
CA ILE A 130 30.87 -16.85 18.85
C ILE A 130 30.75 -16.67 20.36
N MET A 131 29.55 -16.31 20.86
CA MET A 131 29.35 -16.05 22.28
C MET A 131 29.39 -17.35 23.12
N VAL A 132 28.82 -18.44 22.61
CA VAL A 132 28.94 -19.78 23.21
C VAL A 132 30.41 -20.22 23.25
N SER A 133 31.15 -20.07 22.13
CA SER A 133 32.57 -20.42 22.06
C SER A 133 33.46 -19.59 22.99
N ALA A 134 33.20 -18.28 23.14
CA ALA A 134 33.98 -17.42 24.04
C ALA A 134 33.76 -17.79 25.52
N MET A 135 32.54 -18.15 25.90
CA MET A 135 32.19 -18.55 27.26
C MET A 135 32.76 -19.93 27.62
N THR A 136 32.76 -20.89 26.70
CA THR A 136 33.37 -22.21 26.93
C THR A 136 34.89 -22.13 27.08
N LEU A 137 35.56 -21.25 26.32
CA LEU A 137 36.99 -20.98 26.46
C LEU A 137 37.37 -20.24 27.74
N SER A 138 36.42 -19.57 28.42
CA SER A 138 36.66 -18.83 29.66
C SER A 138 36.78 -19.73 30.91
N GLY A 139 36.88 -21.05 30.75
CA GLY A 139 37.19 -21.99 31.84
C GLY A 139 36.01 -22.41 32.71
N LYS A 140 34.77 -22.07 32.34
CA LYS A 140 33.54 -22.48 33.03
C LYS A 140 32.79 -23.53 32.18
N PRO A 141 33.04 -24.84 32.37
CA PRO A 141 32.56 -25.88 31.47
C PRO A 141 31.03 -25.99 31.34
N HIS A 142 30.28 -25.49 32.33
CA HIS A 142 28.80 -25.50 32.32
C HIS A 142 28.18 -24.16 31.88
N ALA A 143 28.95 -23.06 31.83
CA ALA A 143 28.43 -21.74 31.51
C ALA A 143 27.89 -21.65 30.06
N GLY A 144 28.56 -22.31 29.12
CA GLY A 144 28.10 -22.37 27.73
C GLY A 144 26.75 -23.09 27.58
N LEU A 145 26.53 -24.18 28.33
CA LEU A 145 25.29 -24.96 28.29
C LEU A 145 24.12 -24.23 28.96
N ASP A 146 24.36 -23.59 30.11
CA ASP A 146 23.35 -22.78 30.81
C ASP A 146 22.93 -21.56 29.98
N MET A 147 23.88 -20.96 29.26
CA MET A 147 23.61 -19.86 28.35
C MET A 147 22.83 -20.31 27.12
N LEU A 148 23.16 -21.49 26.55
CA LEU A 148 22.39 -22.10 25.47
C LEU A 148 20.96 -22.48 25.91
N ARG A 149 20.78 -22.98 27.13
CA ARG A 149 19.47 -23.30 27.70
C ARG A 149 18.63 -22.05 27.93
N THR A 150 19.27 -20.95 28.31
CA THR A 150 18.61 -19.66 28.55
C THR A 150 18.40 -18.87 27.25
N SER A 151 19.17 -19.10 26.19
CA SER A 151 19.09 -18.36 24.93
C SER A 151 17.89 -18.73 24.04
N GLY A 152 17.04 -19.68 24.48
CA GLY A 152 15.81 -20.04 23.76
C GLY A 152 14.90 -18.86 23.42
N TRP A 153 14.90 -17.80 24.22
CA TRP A 153 14.14 -16.56 23.93
C TRP A 153 14.66 -15.84 22.68
N VAL A 154 15.96 -15.94 22.35
CA VAL A 154 16.54 -15.32 21.14
C VAL A 154 15.91 -15.92 19.89
N LEU A 155 15.69 -17.23 19.88
CA LEU A 155 15.00 -17.91 18.77
C LEU A 155 13.56 -17.40 18.64
N SER A 156 12.83 -17.26 19.75
CA SER A 156 11.46 -16.71 19.75
C SER A 156 11.41 -15.31 19.12
N VAL A 157 12.40 -14.46 19.40
CA VAL A 157 12.46 -13.09 18.85
C VAL A 157 12.72 -13.08 17.36
N VAL A 158 13.61 -13.96 16.89
CA VAL A 158 13.87 -14.14 15.46
C VAL A 158 12.61 -14.61 14.75
N VAL A 159 11.90 -15.60 15.33
CA VAL A 159 10.64 -16.12 14.79
C VAL A 159 9.57 -15.04 14.75
N ILE A 160 9.40 -14.25 15.82
CA ILE A 160 8.45 -13.14 15.86
C ILE A 160 8.82 -12.06 14.83
N GLY A 161 10.10 -11.72 14.70
CA GLY A 161 10.59 -10.77 13.70
C GLY A 161 10.27 -11.22 12.28
N GLU A 162 10.49 -12.49 11.96
CA GLU A 162 10.19 -13.07 10.66
C GLU A 162 8.66 -13.13 10.41
N ALA A 163 7.87 -13.48 11.43
CA ALA A 163 6.41 -13.46 11.35
C ALA A 163 5.86 -12.06 11.05
N VAL A 164 6.37 -11.02 11.74
CA VAL A 164 6.00 -9.62 11.47
C VAL A 164 6.39 -9.20 10.06
N ARG A 165 7.56 -9.61 9.58
CA ARG A 165 8.02 -9.34 8.22
C ARG A 165 7.12 -9.99 7.18
N ILE A 166 6.78 -11.27 7.36
CA ILE A 166 5.86 -12.01 6.48
C ILE A 166 4.50 -11.33 6.46
N HIS A 167 3.97 -10.96 7.64
CA HIS A 167 2.70 -10.28 7.74
C HIS A 167 2.68 -8.92 7.03
N ARG A 168 3.75 -8.12 7.15
CA ARG A 168 3.87 -6.85 6.42
C ARG A 168 3.89 -7.05 4.91
N LYS A 169 4.62 -8.05 4.41
CA LYS A 169 4.63 -8.39 2.98
C LYS A 169 3.27 -8.87 2.51
N TYR A 170 2.58 -9.65 3.32
CA TYR A 170 1.23 -10.13 3.05
C TYR A 170 0.22 -8.97 2.95
N ILE A 171 0.22 -8.06 3.92
CA ILE A 171 -0.62 -6.85 3.88
C ILE A 171 -0.29 -6.00 2.65
N ALA A 172 0.98 -5.74 2.37
CA ALA A 172 1.39 -4.98 1.20
C ALA A 172 0.88 -5.62 -0.10
N ALA A 173 0.98 -6.95 -0.22
CA ALA A 173 0.47 -7.68 -1.39
C ALA A 173 -1.07 -7.68 -1.47
N ILE A 174 -1.79 -7.62 -0.34
CA ILE A 174 -3.25 -7.45 -0.35
C ILE A 174 -3.62 -6.05 -0.82
N LEU A 175 -2.99 -5.02 -0.26
CA LEU A 175 -3.26 -3.63 -0.63
C LEU A 175 -2.99 -3.39 -2.12
N GLU A 176 -1.87 -3.91 -2.62
CA GLU A 176 -1.49 -3.80 -4.03
C GLU A 176 -2.45 -4.59 -4.95
N ARG A 177 -3.11 -5.64 -4.46
CA ARG A 177 -4.16 -6.35 -5.21
C ARG A 177 -5.49 -5.60 -5.17
N ALA A 178 -5.85 -5.03 -4.01
CA ALA A 178 -7.06 -4.23 -3.85
C ALA A 178 -7.01 -2.99 -4.75
N GLU A 179 -5.90 -2.26 -4.75
CA GLU A 179 -5.69 -1.07 -5.57
C GLU A 179 -5.73 -1.39 -7.07
N ARG A 180 -5.22 -2.55 -7.48
CA ARG A 180 -5.36 -3.02 -8.88
C ARG A 180 -6.81 -3.37 -9.22
N ALA A 181 -7.51 -4.06 -8.32
CA ALA A 181 -8.89 -4.44 -8.54
C ALA A 181 -9.82 -3.23 -8.62
N GLU A 182 -9.58 -2.20 -7.82
CA GLU A 182 -10.30 -0.93 -7.86
C GLU A 182 -10.09 -0.21 -9.20
N ARG A 183 -8.84 -0.02 -9.62
CA ARG A 183 -8.52 0.55 -10.94
C ARG A 183 -9.18 -0.20 -12.09
N THR A 184 -9.12 -1.53 -12.07
CA THR A 184 -9.77 -2.34 -13.13
C THR A 184 -11.29 -2.17 -13.13
N ARG A 185 -11.93 -2.03 -11.96
CA ARG A 185 -13.38 -1.77 -11.89
C ARG A 185 -13.73 -0.39 -12.43
N GLU A 186 -12.94 0.64 -12.12
CA GLU A 186 -13.13 1.99 -12.65
C GLU A 186 -12.98 2.02 -14.18
N ASP A 187 -11.93 1.37 -14.70
CA ASP A 187 -11.68 1.25 -16.13
C ASP A 187 -12.83 0.48 -16.84
N GLU A 188 -13.31 -0.61 -16.26
CA GLU A 188 -14.44 -1.36 -16.78
C GLU A 188 -15.74 -0.54 -16.75
N ALA A 189 -16.00 0.20 -15.67
CA ALA A 189 -17.18 1.06 -15.56
C ALA A 189 -17.15 2.18 -16.62
N ALA A 190 -16.01 2.87 -16.76
CA ALA A 190 -15.81 3.89 -17.78
C ALA A 190 -15.97 3.32 -19.20
N ARG A 191 -15.44 2.12 -19.44
CA ARG A 191 -15.60 1.41 -20.71
C ARG A 191 -17.06 1.05 -21.00
N ARG A 192 -17.80 0.53 -20.02
CA ARG A 192 -19.23 0.22 -20.18
C ARG A 192 -20.04 1.48 -20.50
N VAL A 193 -19.76 2.60 -19.83
CA VAL A 193 -20.40 3.90 -20.14
C VAL A 193 -20.08 4.36 -21.56
N ALA A 194 -18.83 4.22 -22.01
CA ALA A 194 -18.43 4.59 -23.36
C ALA A 194 -19.07 3.70 -24.44
N GLU A 195 -19.13 2.38 -24.20
CA GLU A 195 -19.83 1.43 -25.07
C GLU A 195 -21.34 1.75 -25.15
N GLU A 196 -21.95 2.18 -24.03
CA GLU A 196 -23.35 2.58 -24.01
C GLU A 196 -23.60 3.81 -24.88
N ARG A 197 -22.77 4.84 -24.71
CA ARG A 197 -22.86 6.08 -25.48
C ARG A 197 -22.73 5.83 -26.97
N LEU A 198 -21.87 4.90 -27.38
CA LEU A 198 -21.73 4.49 -28.77
C LEU A 198 -22.95 3.73 -29.29
N ARG A 199 -23.58 2.88 -28.46
CA ARG A 199 -24.83 2.20 -28.83
C ARG A 199 -25.95 3.21 -29.05
N ILE A 200 -26.16 4.12 -28.09
CA ILE A 200 -27.15 5.20 -28.19
C ILE A 200 -26.93 6.05 -29.44
N ALA A 201 -25.70 6.46 -29.71
CA ALA A 201 -25.39 7.26 -30.90
C ALA A 201 -25.76 6.52 -32.21
N ARG A 202 -25.61 5.19 -32.24
CA ARG A 202 -25.98 4.35 -33.39
C ARG A 202 -27.49 4.25 -33.55
N ASP A 203 -28.21 3.97 -32.47
CA ASP A 203 -29.67 3.88 -32.49
C ASP A 203 -30.30 5.23 -32.91
N LEU A 204 -29.74 6.34 -32.41
CA LEU A 204 -30.15 7.68 -32.84
C LEU A 204 -29.82 7.96 -34.31
N HIS A 205 -28.65 7.52 -34.79
CA HIS A 205 -28.28 7.69 -36.19
C HIS A 205 -29.20 6.91 -37.12
N ASP A 206 -29.53 5.67 -36.77
CA ASP A 206 -30.40 4.80 -37.59
C ASP A 206 -31.82 5.38 -37.67
N LEU A 207 -32.39 5.85 -36.55
CA LEU A 207 -33.68 6.53 -36.53
C LEU A 207 -33.69 7.82 -37.36
N LEU A 208 -32.63 8.63 -37.24
CA LEU A 208 -32.48 9.86 -38.02
C LEU A 208 -32.32 9.57 -39.51
N ALA A 209 -31.45 8.63 -39.88
CA ALA A 209 -31.20 8.25 -41.27
C ALA A 209 -32.47 7.71 -41.93
N HIS A 210 -33.23 6.89 -41.22
CA HIS A 210 -34.51 6.37 -41.69
C HIS A 210 -35.52 7.50 -41.94
N SER A 211 -35.70 8.40 -40.96
CA SER A 211 -36.63 9.53 -41.05
C SER A 211 -36.27 10.48 -42.18
N ILE A 212 -34.99 10.84 -42.33
CA ILE A 212 -34.49 11.71 -43.41
C ILE A 212 -34.71 11.04 -44.77
N THR A 213 -34.46 9.74 -44.89
CA THR A 213 -34.70 8.99 -46.14
C THR A 213 -36.18 9.01 -46.52
N LEU A 214 -37.09 8.78 -45.57
CA LEU A 214 -38.53 8.81 -45.80
C LEU A 214 -39.00 10.20 -46.26
N ILE A 215 -38.56 11.25 -45.57
CA ILE A 215 -38.85 12.65 -45.93
C ILE A 215 -38.31 12.96 -47.33
N GLY A 216 -37.10 12.52 -47.64
CA GLY A 216 -36.46 12.72 -48.95
C GLY A 216 -37.26 12.06 -50.08
N VAL A 217 -37.70 10.82 -49.89
CA VAL A 217 -38.54 10.10 -50.87
C VAL A 217 -39.88 10.82 -51.05
N GLN A 218 -40.58 11.16 -49.96
CA GLN A 218 -41.87 11.86 -50.03
C GLN A 218 -41.76 13.23 -50.71
N THR A 219 -40.71 13.99 -50.39
CA THR A 219 -40.43 15.30 -51.01
C THR A 219 -40.11 15.16 -52.50
N SER A 220 -39.32 14.16 -52.88
CA SER A 220 -38.98 13.91 -54.28
C SER A 220 -40.19 13.47 -55.10
N VAL A 221 -41.09 12.66 -54.53
CA VAL A 221 -42.36 12.29 -55.16
C VAL A 221 -43.25 13.52 -55.34
N ALA A 222 -43.42 14.35 -54.29
CA ALA A 222 -44.20 15.59 -54.38
C ALA A 222 -43.65 16.55 -55.45
N ALA A 223 -42.33 16.71 -55.51
CA ALA A 223 -41.67 17.55 -56.53
C ALA A 223 -41.84 16.98 -57.94
N HIS A 224 -41.75 15.66 -58.13
CA HIS A 224 -41.92 15.03 -59.44
C HIS A 224 -43.35 15.20 -59.97
N VAL A 225 -44.36 14.98 -59.12
CA VAL A 225 -45.78 15.17 -59.49
C VAL A 225 -46.05 16.64 -59.84
N LEU A 226 -45.42 17.60 -59.15
CA LEU A 226 -45.52 19.03 -59.43
C LEU A 226 -45.01 19.43 -60.83
N ILE A 227 -43.95 18.77 -61.30
CA ILE A 227 -43.32 19.08 -62.60
C ILE A 227 -43.96 18.29 -63.74
N ALA A 228 -44.22 17.01 -63.54
CA ALA A 228 -44.59 16.09 -64.61
C ALA A 228 -46.09 16.10 -64.97
N ASP A 229 -46.97 16.39 -63.99
CA ASP A 229 -48.42 16.23 -64.19
C ASP A 229 -49.24 17.26 -63.36
N PRO A 230 -49.09 18.58 -63.61
CA PRO A 230 -49.66 19.64 -62.76
C PRO A 230 -51.19 19.69 -62.74
N GLU A 231 -51.88 19.17 -63.77
CA GLU A 231 -53.35 19.06 -63.80
C GLU A 231 -53.90 17.95 -62.89
N ARG A 232 -53.05 16.96 -62.58
CA ARG A 232 -53.36 15.84 -61.68
C ARG A 232 -53.11 16.19 -60.21
N LEU A 233 -52.59 17.38 -59.98
CA LEU A 233 -52.19 17.89 -58.68
C LEU A 233 -53.39 18.50 -57.98
N ASP A 234 -54.22 17.62 -57.42
CA ASP A 234 -55.27 18.08 -56.53
C ASP A 234 -54.63 18.74 -55.31
N ARG A 235 -55.09 19.95 -54.96
CA ARG A 235 -54.53 20.75 -53.86
C ARG A 235 -54.62 19.98 -52.54
N GLU A 236 -55.63 19.10 -52.45
CA GLU A 236 -55.85 18.17 -51.36
C GLU A 236 -54.77 17.09 -51.26
N ALA A 237 -54.31 16.52 -52.38
CA ALA A 237 -53.27 15.49 -52.41
C ALA A 237 -51.90 16.04 -51.98
N MET A 238 -51.56 17.26 -52.41
CA MET A 238 -50.31 17.92 -52.01
C MET A 238 -50.32 18.29 -50.52
N ALA A 239 -51.45 18.80 -50.00
CA ALA A 239 -51.63 19.05 -48.58
C ALA A 239 -51.42 17.76 -47.75
N LYS A 240 -51.94 16.62 -48.23
CA LYS A 240 -51.80 15.32 -47.57
C LYS A 240 -50.35 14.82 -47.53
N SER A 241 -49.58 15.02 -48.60
CA SER A 241 -48.14 14.69 -48.62
C SER A 241 -47.33 15.56 -47.67
N LEU A 242 -47.62 16.87 -47.60
CA LEU A 242 -46.96 17.78 -46.67
C LEU A 242 -47.32 17.46 -45.21
N ASP A 243 -48.57 17.09 -44.92
CA ASP A 243 -48.98 16.63 -43.60
C ASP A 243 -48.25 15.34 -43.19
N SER A 244 -48.10 14.38 -44.11
CA SER A 244 -47.34 13.16 -43.83
C SER A 244 -45.86 13.41 -43.51
N ILE A 245 -45.23 14.37 -44.21
CA ILE A 245 -43.86 14.81 -43.89
C ILE A 245 -43.81 15.48 -42.51
N ALA A 246 -44.81 16.32 -42.19
CA ALA A 246 -44.89 17.00 -40.92
C ALA A 246 -45.13 16.04 -39.75
N ASP A 247 -45.94 15.00 -39.95
CA ASP A 247 -46.16 13.90 -38.98
C ASP A 247 -44.87 13.13 -38.74
N THR A 248 -44.17 12.72 -39.80
CA THR A 248 -42.87 12.03 -39.68
C THR A 248 -41.85 12.87 -38.90
N CYS A 249 -41.80 14.18 -39.15
CA CYS A 249 -40.94 15.10 -38.39
C CYS A 249 -41.35 15.24 -36.92
N ARG A 250 -42.66 15.25 -36.62
CA ARG A 250 -43.19 15.32 -35.25
C ARG A 250 -42.86 14.05 -34.47
N ASP A 251 -43.07 12.89 -35.09
CA ASP A 251 -42.82 11.59 -34.48
C ASP A 251 -41.33 11.40 -34.17
N ALA A 252 -40.45 11.65 -35.15
CA ALA A 252 -38.99 11.55 -34.93
C ALA A 252 -38.50 12.50 -33.82
N ARG A 253 -39.06 13.72 -33.73
CA ARG A 253 -38.74 14.66 -32.63
C ARG A 253 -39.26 14.20 -31.27
N ALA A 254 -40.45 13.59 -31.23
CA ALA A 254 -41.02 13.07 -29.99
C ALA A 254 -40.18 11.90 -29.47
N GLU A 255 -39.77 10.99 -30.35
CA GLU A 255 -38.95 9.83 -30.03
C GLU A 255 -37.56 10.24 -29.52
N LEU A 256 -36.89 11.20 -30.17
CA LEU A 256 -35.63 11.80 -29.70
C LEU A 256 -35.75 12.45 -28.32
N ARG A 257 -36.85 13.16 -28.06
CA ARG A 257 -37.10 13.76 -26.73
C ARG A 257 -37.27 12.69 -25.68
N ALA A 258 -38.01 11.63 -25.96
CA ALA A 258 -38.20 10.53 -25.04
C ALA A 258 -36.86 9.85 -24.70
N THR A 259 -36.00 9.57 -25.68
CA THR A 259 -34.67 8.99 -25.43
C THR A 259 -33.78 9.90 -24.59
N LEU A 260 -33.75 11.21 -24.90
CA LEU A 260 -32.98 12.19 -24.14
C LEU A 260 -33.51 12.37 -22.70
N GLN A 261 -34.83 12.27 -22.50
CA GLN A 261 -35.43 12.40 -21.19
C GLN A 261 -35.10 11.20 -20.30
N VAL A 262 -35.05 9.99 -20.86
CA VAL A 262 -34.55 8.79 -20.17
C VAL A 262 -33.07 8.95 -19.78
N LEU A 263 -32.23 9.45 -20.69
CA LEU A 263 -30.80 9.70 -20.43
C LEU A 263 -30.56 10.79 -19.37
N ARG A 264 -31.42 11.80 -19.32
CA ARG A 264 -31.33 12.90 -18.35
C ARG A 264 -31.90 12.52 -16.98
N GLY A 265 -32.95 11.70 -16.95
CA GLY A 265 -33.49 11.13 -15.73
C GLY A 265 -32.53 10.16 -15.04
N GLY A 266 -31.81 9.34 -15.82
CA GLY A 266 -30.78 8.44 -15.28
C GLY A 266 -29.53 9.14 -14.75
N ALA A 267 -29.17 10.31 -15.29
CA ALA A 267 -28.02 11.10 -14.82
C ALA A 267 -28.33 12.01 -13.62
N GLY A 268 -29.61 12.25 -13.31
CA GLY A 268 -30.05 13.06 -12.17
C GLY A 268 -30.35 12.27 -10.90
N GLY A 269 -30.58 10.95 -10.99
CA GLY A 269 -30.89 10.09 -9.85
C GLY A 269 -29.70 9.71 -8.96
N ASP A 270 -28.47 9.87 -9.43
CA ASP A 270 -27.25 9.61 -8.64
C ASP A 270 -26.80 10.83 -7.82
N ALA A 271 -27.33 12.03 -8.09
CA ALA A 271 -26.99 13.25 -7.34
C ALA A 271 -27.90 13.53 -6.14
N ASP A 272 -29.11 12.94 -6.11
CA ASP A 272 -30.12 13.22 -5.07
C ASP A 272 -30.04 12.25 -3.88
N HIS A 273 -29.29 11.14 -4.00
CA HIS A 273 -29.07 10.20 -2.89
C HIS A 273 -27.80 10.47 -2.06
N ALA A 274 -27.01 11.50 -2.40
CA ALA A 274 -25.85 11.91 -1.62
C ALA A 274 -26.17 12.95 -0.53
N ASP A 275 -27.36 13.55 -0.55
CA ASP A 275 -27.76 14.64 0.36
C ASP A 275 -28.83 14.22 1.39
N GLU A 276 -29.19 12.93 1.48
CA GLU A 276 -30.19 12.41 2.45
C GLU A 276 -29.58 11.58 3.61
N GLU A 277 -28.26 11.43 3.67
CA GLU A 277 -27.53 10.90 4.85
C GLU A 277 -26.61 11.99 5.44
N ASP A 278 -27.18 13.00 6.10
CA ASP A 278 -26.48 13.82 7.11
C ASP A 278 -27.43 14.24 8.25
#